data_AF-A0A2S2CNQ9-F1
#
_entry.id   AF-A0A2S2CNQ9-F1
#
_cell.length_a   1.000
_cell.length_b   1.000
_cell.length_c   1.000
_cell.angle_alpha   90.00
_cell.angle_beta   90.00
_cell.angle_gamma   90.00
#
_symmetry.space_group_name_H-M   'P 1'
#
loop_
_entity.id
_entity.type
_entity.pdbx_description
1 polymer ?
#
loop_
_entity_poly.entity_id
_entity_poly.type
_entity_poly.pdbx_seq_one_letter_code
_entity_poly.pdbx_strand_id
1 'polypeptide(L)'
;MRMPDPWNWIRWIDPEDRRPISPDAEHLVRWGVTVALCLFLASLYPPEAVPVMLGGFLLLAALAAAVAAGLRGEPLFAPHFTRWDEAAASAALGLLAWNGMELLRGLFPAVAGGP
;
A
#
# COMPACT_ATOMS: atom_id res chain seq x y z
N MET A 1 15.99 -32.97 33.54
CA MET A 1 15.82 -31.72 32.76
C MET A 1 17.20 -31.26 32.31
N ARG A 2 17.46 -31.18 31.00
CA ARG A 2 18.77 -30.77 30.45
C ARG A 2 18.72 -29.27 30.20
N MET A 3 19.61 -28.51 30.84
CA MET A 3 19.68 -27.06 30.67
C MET A 3 20.08 -26.73 29.21
N PRO A 4 19.41 -25.79 28.53
CA PRO A 4 19.83 -25.36 27.19
C PRO A 4 21.24 -24.77 27.24
N ASP A 5 22.10 -25.16 26.31
CA ASP A 5 23.45 -24.62 26.17
C ASP A 5 23.39 -23.13 25.75
N PRO A 6 23.91 -22.20 26.57
CA PRO A 6 23.85 -20.76 26.29
C PRO A 6 24.69 -20.33 25.08
N TRP A 7 25.61 -21.18 24.58
CA TRP A 7 26.49 -20.84 23.46
C TRP A 7 26.03 -21.39 22.11
N ASN A 8 24.88 -22.07 22.06
CA ASN A 8 24.27 -22.51 20.80
C ASN A 8 23.47 -21.38 20.14
N TRP A 9 24.18 -20.34 19.69
CA TRP A 9 23.60 -19.16 19.03
C TRP A 9 22.85 -19.50 17.73
N ILE A 10 23.18 -20.63 17.08
CA ILE A 10 22.53 -21.14 15.86
C ILE A 10 21.03 -21.42 16.13
N ARG A 11 20.64 -21.76 17.35
CA ARG A 11 19.24 -22.02 17.74
C ARG A 11 18.36 -20.76 17.83
N TRP A 12 18.96 -19.57 17.91
CA TRP A 12 18.21 -18.30 17.86
C TRP A 12 17.83 -17.90 16.43
N ILE A 13 18.52 -18.49 15.45
CA ILE A 13 18.23 -18.36 14.03
C ILE A 13 17.66 -19.72 13.61
N ASP A 14 16.50 -20.09 14.16
CA ASP A 14 15.83 -21.30 13.72
C ASP A 14 15.17 -20.98 12.35
N PRO A 15 15.68 -21.52 11.23
CA PRO A 15 15.05 -21.31 9.93
C PRO A 15 13.65 -21.92 9.87
N GLU A 16 13.29 -22.82 10.79
CA GLU A 16 11.97 -23.44 10.92
C GLU A 16 11.00 -22.63 11.81
N ASP A 17 11.46 -21.61 12.56
CA ASP A 17 10.58 -20.63 13.24
C ASP A 17 10.04 -19.56 12.27
N ARG A 18 10.12 -19.84 10.96
CA ARG A 18 9.27 -19.20 9.96
C ARG A 18 7.84 -19.67 10.19
N ARG A 19 7.15 -19.07 11.17
CA ARG A 19 5.69 -19.10 11.19
C ARG A 19 5.22 -18.81 9.77
N PRO A 20 4.27 -19.58 9.21
CA PRO A 20 3.73 -19.27 7.90
C PRO A 20 3.22 -17.83 7.94
N ILE A 21 3.95 -16.91 7.30
CA ILE A 21 3.50 -15.54 7.11
C ILE A 21 2.19 -15.69 6.36
N SER A 22 1.11 -15.15 6.91
CA SER A 22 -0.17 -15.19 6.23
C SER A 22 0.02 -14.56 4.85
N PRO A 23 -0.51 -15.15 3.76
CA PRO A 23 -0.43 -14.56 2.42
C PRO A 23 -0.82 -13.08 2.42
N ASP A 24 -1.80 -12.72 3.24
CA ASP A 24 -2.25 -11.34 3.43
C ASP A 24 -1.13 -10.40 3.88
N ALA A 25 -0.26 -10.83 4.80
CA ALA A 25 0.80 -9.97 5.34
C ALA A 25 1.85 -9.63 4.28
N GLU A 26 2.21 -10.58 3.41
CA GLU A 26 3.14 -10.31 2.32
C GLU A 26 2.55 -9.30 1.33
N HIS A 27 1.28 -9.49 0.94
CA HIS A 27 0.58 -8.58 0.03
C HIS A 27 0.43 -7.17 0.63
N LEU A 28 0.07 -7.07 1.92
CA LEU A 28 -0.05 -5.79 2.62
C LEU A 28 1.29 -5.07 2.76
N VAL A 29 2.38 -5.78 3.06
CA VAL A 29 3.71 -5.18 3.13
C VAL A 29 4.13 -4.67 1.75
N ARG A 30 3.96 -5.47 0.70
CA ARG A 30 4.26 -5.05 -0.68
C ARG A 30 3.44 -3.82 -1.09
N TRP A 31 2.14 -3.84 -0.82
CA TRP A 31 1.26 -2.72 -1.12
C TRP A 31 1.64 -1.47 -0.32
N GLY A 32 1.91 -1.61 0.98
CA GLY A 32 2.35 -0.52 1.84
C GLY A 32 3.66 0.12 1.36
N VAL A 33 4.65 -0.68 0.96
CA VAL A 33 5.90 -0.18 0.35
C VAL A 33 5.61 0.56 -0.96
N THR A 34 4.68 0.06 -1.77
CA THR A 34 4.28 0.71 -3.02
C THR A 34 3.64 2.07 -2.77
N VAL A 35 2.74 2.18 -1.79
CA VAL A 35 2.12 3.44 -1.39
C VAL A 35 3.16 4.41 -0.82
N ALA A 36 4.08 3.94 0.02
CA ALA A 36 5.17 4.77 0.55
C ALA A 36 6.08 5.31 -0.56
N LEU A 37 6.39 4.50 -1.57
CA LEU A 37 7.14 4.93 -2.74
C LEU A 37 6.38 6.00 -3.54
N CYS A 38 5.06 5.82 -3.76
CA CYS A 38 4.23 6.81 -4.44
C CYS A 38 4.23 8.15 -3.69
N LEU A 39 4.12 8.12 -2.36
CA LEU A 39 4.20 9.31 -1.50
C LEU A 39 5.55 9.99 -1.59
N PHE A 40 6.64 9.22 -1.53
CA PHE A 40 8.00 9.74 -1.66
C PHE A 40 8.24 10.39 -3.03
N LEU A 41 7.78 9.77 -4.12
CA LEU A 41 7.88 10.34 -5.45
C LEU A 41 7.04 11.62 -5.58
N ALA A 42 5.82 11.63 -5.04
CA ALA A 42 4.95 12.80 -5.05
C ALA A 42 5.55 13.97 -4.25
N SER A 43 6.26 13.71 -3.14
CA SER A 43 6.88 14.76 -2.33
C SER A 43 8.04 15.48 -3.00
N LEU A 44 8.52 14.99 -4.15
CA LEU A 44 9.54 15.68 -4.95
C LEU A 44 8.98 16.84 -5.79
N TYR A 45 7.65 17.01 -5.82
CA TYR A 45 6.96 18.04 -6.57
C TYR A 45 6.54 19.21 -5.67
N PRO A 46 6.23 20.39 -6.25
CA PRO A 46 5.68 21.52 -5.51
C PRO A 46 4.45 21.12 -4.68
N PRO A 47 4.26 21.68 -3.46
CA PRO A 47 3.17 21.30 -2.56
C PRO A 47 1.78 21.29 -3.20
N GLU A 48 1.54 22.20 -4.13
CA GLU A 48 0.26 22.35 -4.86
C GLU A 48 0.02 21.20 -5.85
N ALA A 49 1.10 20.58 -6.35
CA ALA A 49 1.06 19.47 -7.29
C ALA A 49 1.09 18.09 -6.61
N VAL A 50 1.49 18.01 -5.33
CA VAL A 50 1.61 16.74 -4.59
C VAL A 50 0.35 15.87 -4.68
N PRO A 51 -0.89 16.36 -4.47
CA PRO A 51 -2.08 15.51 -4.50
C PRO A 51 -2.34 14.91 -5.89
N VAL A 52 -2.11 15.69 -6.95
CA VAL A 52 -2.28 15.28 -8.34
C VAL A 52 -1.23 14.23 -8.71
N MET A 53 0.03 14.46 -8.35
CA MET A 53 1.14 13.53 -8.62
C MET A 53 0.97 12.22 -7.84
N LEU A 54 0.61 12.31 -6.56
CA LEU A 54 0.29 11.13 -5.73
C LEU A 54 -0.85 10.33 -6.35
N GLY A 55 -1.93 11.01 -6.77
CA GLY A 55 -3.05 10.39 -7.46
C GLY A 55 -2.61 9.64 -8.71
N GLY A 56 -1.80 10.29 -9.55
CA GLY A 56 -1.23 9.70 -10.76
C GLY A 56 -0.38 8.45 -10.49
N PHE A 57 0.54 8.52 -9.52
CA PHE A 57 1.40 7.38 -9.16
C PHE A 57 0.59 6.20 -8.59
N LEU A 58 -0.40 6.48 -7.73
CA LEU A 58 -1.28 5.45 -7.19
C LEU A 58 -2.15 4.79 -8.27
N LEU A 59 -2.62 5.55 -9.27
CA LEU A 59 -3.35 4.99 -10.42
C LEU A 59 -2.44 4.12 -11.30
N LEU A 60 -1.19 4.51 -11.50
CA LEU A 60 -0.20 3.66 -12.19
C LEU A 60 0.08 2.37 -11.40
N ALA A 61 0.22 2.46 -10.08
CA ALA A 61 0.37 1.29 -9.22
C ALA A 61 -0.86 0.36 -9.30
N ALA A 62 -2.07 0.94 -9.35
CA ALA A 62 -3.31 0.18 -9.51
C ALA A 62 -3.34 -0.59 -10.83
N LEU A 63 -2.97 0.05 -11.94
CA LEU A 63 -2.87 -0.60 -13.25
C LEU A 63 -1.83 -1.72 -13.25
N ALA A 64 -0.66 -1.48 -12.68
CA ALA A 64 0.38 -2.49 -12.58
C ALA A 64 -0.07 -3.71 -11.75
N ALA A 65 -0.75 -3.48 -10.63
CA ALA A 65 -1.30 -4.54 -9.79
C ALA A 65 -2.38 -5.35 -10.53
N ALA A 66 -3.31 -4.69 -11.23
CA ALA A 66 -4.35 -5.35 -12.02
C ALA A 66 -3.77 -6.19 -13.16
N VAL A 67 -2.78 -5.66 -13.90
CA VAL A 67 -2.07 -6.41 -14.95
C VAL A 67 -1.36 -7.63 -14.36
N ALA A 68 -0.65 -7.45 -13.23
CA ALA A 68 0.03 -8.55 -12.56
C ALA A 68 -0.95 -9.63 -12.06
N ALA A 69 -2.12 -9.22 -11.55
CA ALA A 69 -3.19 -10.13 -11.13
C ALA A 69 -3.70 -10.95 -12.32
N GLY A 70 -3.99 -10.29 -13.45
CA GLY A 70 -4.43 -10.94 -14.68
C GLY A 70 -3.40 -11.91 -15.25
N LEU A 71 -2.12 -11.51 -15.30
CA LEU A 71 -1.02 -12.37 -15.79
C LEU A 71 -0.77 -13.59 -14.90
N ARG A 72 -1.01 -13.47 -13.59
CA ARG A 72 -0.86 -14.57 -12.62
C ARG A 72 -2.13 -15.41 -12.47
N GLY A 73 -3.22 -15.04 -13.13
CA GLY A 73 -4.51 -15.72 -13.02
C GLY A 73 -5.08 -15.67 -11.59
N GLU A 74 -4.85 -14.58 -10.86
CA GLU A 74 -5.38 -14.45 -9.50
C GLU A 74 -6.91 -14.34 -9.53
N PRO A 75 -7.63 -15.09 -8.66
CA PRO A 75 -9.08 -15.01 -8.60
C PRO A 75 -9.54 -13.65 -8.09
N LEU A 76 -10.56 -13.08 -8.73
CA LEU A 76 -11.15 -11.79 -8.36
C LEU A 76 -11.82 -11.80 -6.97
N PHE A 77 -12.37 -12.94 -6.55
CA PHE A 77 -13.11 -13.10 -5.31
C PHE A 77 -12.45 -14.16 -4.42
N ALA A 78 -11.19 -13.93 -4.06
CA ALA A 78 -10.49 -14.78 -3.10
C ALA A 78 -10.95 -14.46 -1.66
N PRO A 79 -10.89 -15.43 -0.73
CA PRO A 79 -11.12 -15.18 0.69
C PRO A 79 -9.93 -14.50 1.40
N HIS A 80 -8.87 -14.17 0.67
CA HIS A 80 -7.63 -13.56 1.17
C HIS A 80 -7.31 -12.32 0.31
N PHE A 81 -6.41 -11.46 0.80
CA PHE A 81 -6.03 -10.23 0.11
C PHE A 81 -5.21 -10.56 -1.15
N THR A 82 -5.63 -10.05 -2.30
CA THR A 82 -5.04 -10.33 -3.62
C THR A 82 -4.49 -9.07 -4.27
N ARG A 83 -3.83 -9.23 -5.41
CA ARG A 83 -3.44 -8.10 -6.26
C ARG A 83 -4.63 -7.31 -6.82
N TRP A 84 -5.81 -7.93 -6.92
CA TRP A 84 -7.03 -7.20 -7.27
C TRP A 84 -7.43 -6.20 -6.19
N ASP A 85 -7.28 -6.59 -4.92
CA ASP A 85 -7.52 -5.70 -3.78
C ASP A 85 -6.47 -4.58 -3.70
N GLU A 86 -5.20 -4.91 -3.96
CA GLU A 86 -4.13 -3.90 -4.09
C GLU A 86 -4.46 -2.87 -5.18
N ALA A 87 -4.97 -3.34 -6.33
CA ALA A 87 -5.36 -2.48 -7.45
C ALA A 87 -6.55 -1.58 -7.07
N ALA A 88 -7.60 -2.16 -6.49
CA ALA A 88 -8.78 -1.42 -6.06
C ALA A 88 -8.45 -0.37 -4.99
N ALA A 89 -7.67 -0.74 -3.99
CA ALA A 89 -7.24 0.17 -2.92
C ALA A 89 -6.38 1.30 -3.47
N SER A 90 -5.42 1.00 -4.34
CA SER A 90 -4.57 2.02 -4.98
C SER A 90 -5.38 2.96 -5.87
N ALA A 91 -6.34 2.45 -6.64
CA ALA A 91 -7.23 3.27 -7.46
C ALA A 91 -8.10 4.20 -6.61
N ALA A 92 -8.71 3.67 -5.54
CA ALA A 92 -9.52 4.45 -4.63
C ALA A 92 -8.72 5.57 -3.95
N LEU A 93 -7.54 5.25 -3.41
CA LEU A 93 -6.64 6.26 -2.83
C LEU A 93 -6.17 7.27 -3.87
N GLY A 94 -5.87 6.82 -5.10
CA GLY A 94 -5.43 7.71 -6.17
C GLY A 94 -6.51 8.72 -6.59
N LEU A 95 -7.75 8.26 -6.73
CA LEU A 95 -8.90 9.13 -7.01
C LEU A 95 -9.18 10.09 -5.85
N LEU A 96 -9.07 9.64 -4.60
CA LEU A 96 -9.22 10.51 -3.43
C LEU A 96 -8.11 11.56 -3.37
N ALA A 97 -6.86 11.19 -3.62
CA ALA A 97 -5.74 12.14 -3.66
C ALA A 97 -5.92 13.18 -4.77
N TRP A 98 -6.35 12.74 -5.96
CA TRP A 98 -6.58 13.61 -7.10
C TRP A 98 -7.70 14.63 -6.84
N ASN A 99 -8.79 14.19 -6.21
CA ASN A 99 -9.98 15.02 -5.95
C ASN A 99 -9.97 15.67 -4.57
N GLY A 100 -8.96 15.41 -3.73
CA GLY A 100 -8.95 15.77 -2.31
C GLY A 100 -9.10 17.26 -2.04
N MET A 101 -8.54 18.12 -2.90
CA MET A 101 -8.72 19.57 -2.76
C MET A 101 -10.16 20.03 -3.04
N GLU A 102 -10.82 19.44 -4.04
CA GLU A 102 -12.21 19.78 -4.38
C GLU A 102 -13.20 19.22 -3.35
N LEU A 103 -12.92 18.01 -2.83
CA LEU A 103 -13.66 17.40 -1.74
C LEU A 103 -13.54 18.20 -0.43
N LEU A 104 -12.33 18.65 -0.07
CA LEU A 104 -12.11 19.47 1.12
C LEU A 104 -12.75 20.87 0.99
N ARG A 105 -12.70 21.48 -0.20
CA ARG A 105 -13.41 22.74 -0.48
C ARG A 105 -14.93 22.60 -0.41
N GLY A 106 -15.48 21.48 -0.90
CA GLY A 106 -16.91 21.18 -0.84
C GLY A 106 -17.43 20.81 0.55
N LEU A 107 -16.62 20.12 1.37
CA LEU A 107 -16.95 19.73 2.75
C LEU A 107 -16.78 20.87 3.76
N PHE A 108 -15.88 21.81 3.51
CA PHE A 108 -15.63 22.96 4.36
C PHE A 108 -15.78 24.28 3.60
N PRO A 109 -17.01 24.66 3.20
CA PRO A 109 -17.26 25.94 2.53
C PRO A 109 -16.85 27.15 3.38
N ALA A 110 -16.77 26.99 4.70
CA ALA A 110 -16.35 28.02 5.65
C ALA A 110 -14.86 28.41 5.58
N VAL A 111 -13.99 27.56 5.01
CA VAL A 111 -12.55 27.87 4.84
C VAL A 111 -12.31 28.73 3.59
N ALA A 112 -13.25 28.75 2.64
CA ALA A 112 -13.18 29.58 1.44
C ALA A 112 -13.70 31.03 1.65
N GLY A 113 -14.37 31.29 2.78
CA GLY A 113 -14.76 32.63 3.21
C GLY A 113 -13.80 33.16 4.28
N GLY A 114 -12.63 33.66 3.86
CA GLY A 114 -11.87 34.61 4.68
C GLY A 114 -12.58 35.98 4.71
N PRO A 115 -12.35 36.79 5.76
CA PRO A 115 -13.13 37.98 6.13
C PRO A 115 -13.28 39.04 5.04
#